data_AF-A0A6N9DGC5-F1
#
_entry.id   AF-A0A6N9DGC5-F1
#
_cell.length_a   1.000
_cell.length_b   1.000
_cell.length_c   1.000
_cell.angle_alpha   90.00
_cell.angle_beta   90.00
_cell.angle_gamma   90.00
#
_symmetry.space_group_name_H-M   'P 1'
#
loop_
_entity.id
_entity.type
_entity.pdbx_description
1 polymer ?
#
loop_
_entity_poly.entity_id
_entity_poly.type
_entity_poly.pdbx_seq_one_letter_code
_entity_poly.pdbx_strand_id
1 'polypeptide(L)'
;MKRLSGRAIRRGSSERKYLERSQPISVHQVHIIAAETEAHRNGRSAKNMKIEKLETFVAVNWMMVRITTDNGIQGVGESTFFGWPGASKDVVLSFEPYLIGQDPLRTEHHWNYMYRAKSMRGGAIGGGISAIDQALWDIKGKYFEAPVWQLLGGKARDAVRAMLVLPTGTLEEVANAAAAAKADGFTAVKCLLYQHDHAPMRHSERIQDFVDRMAAVRDAVGWDMDVGVEIHRNMIPGEAIVLAQEIEKFRPYFFEDPVAPDSILSFGEVSEKTRIPMAAGERNLTIWEFREYVESAGIHHVRPDIGVAGGFTHCKKICAIAESHHQGIIPHAVPSGPVATAAHVQLGACVPNYEVQEHLYEEKPPYSDVVKEIIKLDHGWLQIPEVPGIGVELDEEGIAKHPYEYGPIAHALRDDGSVALR
;
A
#
# COMPACT_ATOMS: atom_id res chain seq x y z
N MET A 1 47.77 -30.94 62.58
CA MET A 1 49.24 -31.03 62.32
C MET A 1 49.55 -30.32 61.01
N LYS A 2 50.45 -29.31 61.03
CA LYS A 2 51.35 -28.78 59.97
C LYS A 2 50.76 -28.46 58.57
N ARG A 3 51.10 -27.37 57.86
CA ARG A 3 51.86 -26.10 58.08
C ARG A 3 51.67 -25.25 56.80
N LEU A 4 51.89 -23.94 56.95
CA LEU A 4 51.78 -22.81 56.01
C LEU A 4 52.70 -22.83 54.77
N SER A 5 52.28 -22.14 53.69
CA SER A 5 53.03 -21.07 52.96
C SER A 5 52.15 -20.57 51.79
N GLY A 6 51.94 -19.30 51.44
CA GLY A 6 52.60 -18.04 51.78
C GLY A 6 53.47 -17.51 50.63
N ARG A 7 52.89 -16.82 49.62
CA ARG A 7 53.52 -15.65 48.94
C ARG A 7 52.58 -14.94 47.94
N ALA A 8 52.61 -13.61 48.02
CA ALA A 8 51.82 -12.61 47.30
C ALA A 8 52.46 -12.18 45.97
N ILE A 9 51.71 -11.50 45.09
CA ILE A 9 52.15 -10.34 44.28
C ILE A 9 50.94 -9.48 43.82
N ARG A 10 50.96 -8.23 44.32
CA ARG A 10 50.54 -6.91 43.75
C ARG A 10 49.24 -6.78 42.93
N ARG A 11 48.24 -6.10 43.54
CA ARG A 11 47.21 -5.33 42.81
C ARG A 11 47.82 -4.00 42.33
N GLY A 12 47.90 -3.81 41.02
CA GLY A 12 48.22 -2.54 40.37
C GLY A 12 46.95 -1.70 40.19
N SER A 13 47.03 -0.46 40.63
CA SER A 13 46.05 0.61 40.56
C SER A 13 46.02 1.29 39.20
N SER A 14 44.87 1.38 38.54
CA SER A 14 44.60 2.43 37.55
C SER A 14 43.09 2.63 37.26
N GLU A 15 42.28 2.82 38.30
CA GLU A 15 40.99 3.52 38.17
C GLU A 15 41.22 4.96 38.63
N ARG A 16 41.39 5.89 37.69
CA ARG A 16 41.23 7.35 37.80
C ARG A 16 41.90 7.98 36.60
N LYS A 17 41.14 8.24 35.52
CA LYS A 17 41.55 9.18 34.46
C LYS A 17 40.44 9.54 33.46
N TYR A 18 39.20 9.78 33.89
CA TYR A 18 38.18 10.42 33.03
C TYR A 18 37.17 11.24 33.83
N LEU A 19 37.66 12.16 34.66
CA LEU A 19 36.85 13.25 35.21
C LEU A 19 37.80 14.40 35.48
N GLU A 20 37.91 15.32 34.52
CA GLU A 20 38.28 16.73 34.69
C GLU A 20 38.70 17.29 33.34
N ARG A 21 37.73 17.88 32.62
CA ARG A 21 37.87 19.02 31.70
C ARG A 21 36.51 19.32 31.04
N SER A 22 35.57 19.77 31.84
CA SER A 22 34.46 20.61 31.36
C SER A 22 34.49 21.87 32.21
N GLN A 23 34.82 23.00 31.58
CA GLN A 23 34.67 24.29 32.26
C GLN A 23 33.17 24.53 32.49
N PRO A 24 32.75 25.04 33.67
CA PRO A 24 31.36 25.37 33.90
C PRO A 24 30.97 26.53 32.98
N ILE A 25 29.99 26.29 32.11
CA ILE A 25 29.33 27.32 31.31
C ILE A 25 28.75 28.34 32.31
N SER A 26 29.14 29.60 32.18
CA SER A 26 28.62 30.63 33.09
C SER A 26 27.11 30.79 32.91
N VAL A 27 26.39 31.15 33.97
CA VAL A 27 24.92 31.41 33.93
C VAL A 27 24.56 32.42 32.82
N HIS A 28 25.49 33.31 32.47
CA HIS A 28 25.33 34.27 31.37
C HIS A 28 25.38 33.59 29.98
N GLN A 29 26.25 32.60 29.78
CA GLN A 29 26.27 31.80 28.54
C GLN A 29 25.05 30.88 28.42
N VAL A 30 24.50 30.37 29.53
CA VAL A 30 23.23 29.62 29.52
C VAL A 30 22.07 30.51 29.08
N HIS A 31 22.05 31.78 29.49
CA HIS A 31 21.04 32.74 29.05
C HIS A 31 21.20 33.18 27.59
N ILE A 32 22.42 33.29 27.06
CA ILE A 32 22.64 33.60 25.64
C ILE A 32 22.24 32.40 24.76
N ILE A 33 22.58 31.16 25.14
CA ILE A 33 22.15 29.95 24.41
C ILE A 33 20.63 29.78 24.50
N ALA A 34 20.01 30.08 25.64
CA ALA A 34 18.56 30.10 25.81
C ALA A 34 17.89 31.19 24.97
N ALA A 35 18.50 32.38 24.87
CA ALA A 35 18.00 33.49 24.05
C ALA A 35 18.19 33.26 22.54
N GLU A 36 19.27 32.58 22.13
CA GLU A 36 19.49 32.15 20.74
C GLU A 36 18.57 30.97 20.37
N THR A 37 18.27 30.06 21.30
CA THR A 37 17.23 29.04 21.10
C THR A 37 15.81 29.61 21.16
N GLU A 38 15.56 30.68 21.92
CA GLU A 38 14.29 31.42 21.89
C GLU A 38 14.14 32.27 20.63
N ALA A 39 15.21 32.87 20.10
CA ALA A 39 15.20 33.59 18.82
C ALA A 39 15.05 32.62 17.63
N HIS A 40 15.64 31.42 17.69
CA HIS A 40 15.37 30.36 16.70
C HIS A 40 13.99 29.71 16.87
N ARG A 41 13.44 29.62 18.09
CA ARG A 41 12.05 29.19 18.34
C ARG A 41 11.02 30.24 17.91
N ASN A 42 11.35 31.52 18.03
CA ASN A 42 10.46 32.63 17.67
C ASN A 42 10.57 33.05 16.18
N GLY A 43 11.57 32.55 15.44
CA GLY A 43 11.73 32.76 14.00
C GLY A 43 11.02 31.74 13.09
N ARG A 44 10.62 30.58 13.64
CA ARG A 44 9.71 29.60 13.01
C ARG A 44 8.48 29.41 13.89
N SER A 45 7.83 30.50 14.29
CA SER A 45 6.40 30.43 14.61
C SER A 45 5.73 29.83 13.37
N ALA A 46 5.03 28.71 13.53
CA ALA A 46 4.07 28.21 12.56
C ALA A 46 3.09 29.34 12.22
N LYS A 47 3.45 30.21 11.26
CA LYS A 47 2.49 31.08 10.63
C LYS A 47 1.54 30.12 9.96
N ASN A 48 0.30 30.09 10.47
CA ASN A 48 -0.80 29.23 10.05
C ASN A 48 -0.76 29.04 8.53
N MET A 49 -0.09 27.99 8.08
CA MET A 49 -0.09 27.60 6.67
C MET A 49 -1.52 27.25 6.34
N LYS A 50 -1.99 27.72 5.20
CA LYS A 50 -3.36 27.47 4.78
C LYS A 50 -3.36 26.76 3.45
N ILE A 51 -4.33 25.88 3.28
CA ILE A 51 -4.67 25.38 1.95
C ILE A 51 -5.20 26.55 1.13
N GLU A 52 -4.54 26.84 0.01
CA GLU A 52 -4.89 27.94 -0.91
C GLU A 52 -5.63 27.42 -2.14
N LYS A 53 -5.24 26.24 -2.63
CA LYS A 53 -5.78 25.68 -3.89
C LYS A 53 -5.92 24.17 -3.80
N LEU A 54 -7.00 23.65 -4.42
CA LEU A 54 -7.20 22.24 -4.68
C LEU A 54 -7.38 22.01 -6.17
N GLU A 55 -6.69 21.04 -6.73
CA GLU A 55 -6.75 20.67 -8.15
C GLU A 55 -6.98 19.16 -8.28
N THR A 56 -7.73 18.76 -9.30
CA THR A 56 -8.00 17.35 -9.61
C THR A 56 -7.62 17.04 -11.04
N PHE A 57 -7.00 15.89 -11.26
CA PHE A 57 -6.60 15.39 -12.56
C PHE A 57 -7.20 13.99 -12.75
N VAL A 58 -7.66 13.69 -13.96
CA VAL A 58 -8.15 12.36 -14.30
C VAL A 58 -7.44 11.92 -15.56
N ALA A 59 -6.63 10.88 -15.47
CA ALA A 59 -5.86 10.33 -16.57
C ALA A 59 -5.89 8.81 -16.51
N VAL A 60 -6.03 8.15 -17.66
CA VAL A 60 -6.32 6.71 -17.74
C VAL A 60 -7.49 6.41 -16.79
N ASN A 61 -7.32 5.56 -15.77
CA ASN A 61 -8.34 5.30 -14.76
C ASN A 61 -8.00 5.89 -13.38
N TRP A 62 -7.03 6.79 -13.30
CA TRP A 62 -6.52 7.37 -12.05
C TRP A 62 -7.14 8.74 -11.82
N MET A 63 -7.62 8.97 -10.59
CA MET A 63 -7.98 10.31 -10.13
C MET A 63 -6.91 10.78 -9.17
N MET A 64 -6.19 11.83 -9.55
CA MET A 64 -5.13 12.44 -8.76
C MET A 64 -5.56 13.80 -8.24
N VAL A 65 -5.02 14.21 -7.10
CA VAL A 65 -5.23 15.53 -6.52
C VAL A 65 -3.90 16.23 -6.31
N ARG A 66 -3.92 17.56 -6.42
CA ARG A 66 -2.85 18.41 -5.92
C ARG A 66 -3.44 19.46 -4.98
N ILE A 67 -2.87 19.59 -3.80
CA ILE A 67 -3.21 20.63 -2.84
C ILE A 67 -2.02 21.58 -2.74
N THR A 68 -2.25 22.87 -2.97
CA THR A 68 -1.23 23.92 -2.82
C THR A 68 -1.56 24.79 -1.61
N THR A 69 -0.53 25.13 -0.86
CA THR A 69 -0.62 25.95 0.35
C THR A 69 -0.21 27.39 0.07
N ASP A 70 -0.61 28.33 0.93
CA ASP A 70 -0.37 29.78 0.80
C ASP A 70 1.12 30.19 0.84
N ASN A 71 2.01 29.25 1.14
CA ASN A 71 3.46 29.43 1.07
C ASN A 71 4.13 28.59 -0.02
N GLY A 72 3.35 28.01 -0.94
CA GLY A 72 3.82 27.30 -2.13
C GLY A 72 4.14 25.82 -1.95
N ILE A 73 3.98 25.23 -0.75
CA ILE A 73 4.15 23.77 -0.60
C ILE A 73 2.98 23.06 -1.29
N GLN A 74 3.33 22.08 -2.12
CA GLN A 74 2.37 21.26 -2.85
C GLN A 74 2.41 19.81 -2.37
N GLY A 75 1.22 19.25 -2.14
CA GLY A 75 1.03 17.83 -1.86
C GLY A 75 0.25 17.15 -2.96
N VAL A 76 0.57 15.89 -3.25
CA VAL A 76 -0.14 15.08 -4.24
C VAL A 76 -0.68 13.79 -3.64
N GLY A 77 -1.77 13.28 -4.22
CA GLY A 77 -2.38 12.03 -3.79
C GLY A 77 -3.27 11.44 -4.86
N GLU A 78 -3.63 10.17 -4.71
CA GLU A 78 -4.34 9.41 -5.73
C GLU A 78 -5.48 8.56 -5.16
N SER A 79 -6.60 8.53 -5.88
CA SER A 79 -7.67 7.58 -5.70
C SER A 79 -7.54 6.43 -6.69
N THR A 80 -7.57 5.22 -6.14
CA THR A 80 -7.51 3.97 -6.90
C THR A 80 -8.91 3.40 -7.16
N PHE A 81 -9.97 4.22 -7.00
CA PHE A 81 -11.33 3.87 -7.40
C PHE A 81 -11.51 3.95 -8.93
N PHE A 82 -10.82 3.04 -9.61
CA PHE A 82 -10.58 3.05 -11.05
C PHE A 82 -11.83 2.84 -11.92
N GLY A 83 -12.89 2.22 -11.37
CA GLY A 83 -14.10 1.93 -12.15
C GLY A 83 -14.87 3.19 -12.53
N TRP A 84 -14.81 4.22 -11.68
CA TRP A 84 -15.49 5.50 -11.88
C TRP A 84 -14.66 6.65 -11.28
N PRO A 85 -13.49 6.98 -11.86
CA PRO A 85 -12.58 7.99 -11.30
C PRO A 85 -13.24 9.37 -11.20
N GLY A 86 -14.16 9.69 -12.14
CA GLY A 86 -14.96 10.91 -12.10
C GLY A 86 -15.84 11.05 -10.85
N ALA A 87 -16.36 9.94 -10.31
CA ALA A 87 -17.14 9.99 -9.07
C ALA A 87 -16.26 10.38 -7.87
N SER A 88 -15.02 9.87 -7.81
CA SER A 88 -14.06 10.27 -6.77
C SER A 88 -13.65 11.73 -6.92
N LYS A 89 -13.48 12.22 -8.16
CA LYS A 89 -13.21 13.63 -8.45
C LYS A 89 -14.31 14.53 -7.88
N ASP A 90 -15.58 14.20 -8.14
CA ASP A 90 -16.71 14.99 -7.63
C ASP A 90 -16.77 14.99 -6.09
N VAL A 91 -16.44 13.86 -5.45
CA VAL A 91 -16.28 13.80 -3.99
C VAL A 91 -15.20 14.77 -3.52
N VAL A 92 -14.00 14.76 -4.13
CA VAL A 92 -12.90 15.65 -3.75
C VAL A 92 -13.32 17.11 -3.86
N LEU A 93 -13.89 17.51 -4.99
CA LEU A 93 -14.34 18.88 -5.23
C LEU A 93 -15.43 19.32 -4.24
N SER A 94 -16.26 18.38 -3.77
CA SER A 94 -17.26 18.68 -2.74
C SER A 94 -16.67 19.08 -1.38
N PHE A 95 -15.42 18.70 -1.09
CA PHE A 95 -14.71 19.07 0.13
C PHE A 95 -13.90 20.36 0.01
N GLU A 96 -13.69 20.89 -1.21
CA GLU A 96 -12.91 22.11 -1.44
C GLU A 96 -13.41 23.31 -0.60
N PRO A 97 -14.72 23.65 -0.53
CA PRO A 97 -15.19 24.79 0.25
C PRO A 97 -14.85 24.70 1.76
N TYR A 98 -14.68 23.48 2.27
CA TYR A 98 -14.24 23.27 3.65
C TYR A 98 -12.72 23.38 3.78
N LEU A 99 -11.97 22.79 2.85
CA LEU A 99 -10.51 22.67 2.91
C LEU A 99 -9.81 24.01 2.71
N ILE A 100 -10.29 24.88 1.82
CA ILE A 100 -9.66 26.19 1.59
C ILE A 100 -9.60 26.99 2.90
N GLY A 101 -8.42 27.51 3.22
CA GLY A 101 -8.16 28.28 4.44
C GLY A 101 -7.87 27.45 5.70
N GLN A 102 -7.95 26.11 5.62
CA GLN A 102 -7.62 25.21 6.74
C GLN A 102 -6.11 24.99 6.86
N ASP A 103 -5.68 24.64 8.07
CA ASP A 103 -4.31 24.20 8.35
C ASP A 103 -4.08 22.75 7.88
N PRO A 104 -3.30 22.51 6.81
CA PRO A 104 -3.13 21.18 6.22
C PRO A 104 -2.45 20.17 7.16
N LEU A 105 -1.78 20.62 8.23
CA LEU A 105 -1.07 19.75 9.14
C LEU A 105 -2.01 18.95 10.06
N ARG A 106 -3.30 19.29 10.10
CA ARG A 106 -4.31 18.60 10.92
C ARG A 106 -4.89 17.36 10.21
N THR A 107 -4.03 16.52 9.62
CA THR A 107 -4.42 15.34 8.81
C THR A 107 -5.51 14.48 9.46
N GLU A 108 -5.33 14.05 10.72
CA GLU A 108 -6.33 13.25 11.45
C GLU A 108 -7.68 13.98 11.60
N HIS A 109 -7.66 15.30 11.82
CA HIS A 109 -8.88 16.10 11.91
C HIS A 109 -9.61 16.17 10.57
N HIS A 110 -8.90 16.47 9.48
CA HIS A 110 -9.49 16.56 8.15
C HIS A 110 -10.05 15.22 7.70
N TRP A 111 -9.32 14.13 7.95
CA TRP A 111 -9.79 12.78 7.69
C TRP A 111 -11.13 12.51 8.41
N ASN A 112 -11.20 12.78 9.73
CA ASN A 112 -12.42 12.56 10.50
C ASN A 112 -13.56 13.50 10.08
N TYR A 113 -13.26 14.75 9.73
CA TYR A 113 -14.26 15.69 9.24
C TYR A 113 -14.88 15.17 7.95
N MET A 114 -14.06 14.83 6.95
CA MET A 114 -14.54 14.36 5.64
C MET A 114 -15.32 13.05 5.76
N TYR A 115 -14.79 12.08 6.51
CA TYR A 115 -15.45 10.79 6.71
C TYR A 115 -16.82 10.91 7.40
N ARG A 116 -16.96 11.85 8.35
CA ARG A 116 -18.20 12.03 9.12
C ARG A 116 -19.18 13.03 8.51
N ALA A 117 -18.74 13.88 7.58
CA ALA A 117 -19.50 15.04 7.08
C ALA A 117 -20.88 14.70 6.49
N LYS A 118 -21.02 13.54 5.85
CA LYS A 118 -22.27 13.14 5.18
C LYS A 118 -22.84 11.81 5.66
N SER A 119 -22.19 11.13 6.61
CA SER A 119 -22.59 9.80 7.13
C SER A 119 -22.79 8.71 6.06
N MET A 120 -22.27 8.92 4.84
CA MET A 120 -22.30 7.99 3.72
C MET A 120 -20.96 7.30 3.55
N ARG A 121 -20.97 6.08 3.03
CA ARG A 121 -19.79 5.27 2.72
C ARG A 121 -19.89 4.78 1.28
N GLY A 122 -18.75 4.48 0.67
CA GLY A 122 -18.68 3.95 -0.69
C GLY A 122 -17.33 4.20 -1.34
N GLY A 123 -17.00 3.42 -2.38
CA GLY A 123 -15.66 3.43 -2.97
C GLY A 123 -15.22 4.80 -3.50
N ALA A 124 -16.12 5.55 -4.14
CA ALA A 124 -15.82 6.92 -4.57
C ALA A 124 -15.53 7.88 -3.40
N ILE A 125 -16.23 7.69 -2.27
CA ILE A 125 -16.02 8.50 -1.05
C ILE A 125 -14.68 8.15 -0.43
N GLY A 126 -14.40 6.85 -0.24
CA GLY A 126 -13.12 6.36 0.26
C GLY A 126 -11.96 6.80 -0.62
N GLY A 127 -12.14 6.72 -1.94
CA GLY A 127 -11.18 7.18 -2.94
C GLY A 127 -10.86 8.67 -2.83
N GLY A 128 -11.88 9.53 -2.82
CA GLY A 128 -11.68 10.97 -2.67
C GLY A 128 -11.02 11.36 -1.35
N ILE A 129 -11.42 10.75 -0.22
CA ILE A 129 -10.80 10.97 1.09
C ILE A 129 -9.34 10.52 1.10
N SER A 130 -9.05 9.36 0.49
CA SER A 130 -7.70 8.81 0.41
C SER A 130 -6.74 9.70 -0.35
N ALA A 131 -7.16 10.20 -1.52
CA ALA A 131 -6.36 11.12 -2.32
C ALA A 131 -6.04 12.42 -1.56
N ILE A 132 -7.03 13.00 -0.87
CA ILE A 132 -6.82 14.19 -0.02
C ILE A 132 -5.87 13.87 1.13
N ASP A 133 -6.06 12.75 1.84
CA ASP A 133 -5.23 12.37 2.97
C ASP A 133 -3.76 12.20 2.56
N GLN A 134 -3.50 11.51 1.44
CA GLN A 134 -2.16 11.37 0.87
C GLN A 134 -1.52 12.74 0.59
N ALA A 135 -2.23 13.66 -0.07
CA ALA A 135 -1.73 14.99 -0.37
C ALA A 135 -1.42 15.82 0.89
N LEU A 136 -2.25 15.72 1.93
CA LEU A 136 -2.00 16.39 3.20
C LEU A 136 -0.78 15.79 3.94
N TRP A 137 -0.57 14.48 3.86
CA TRP A 137 0.64 13.84 4.38
C TRP A 137 1.89 14.20 3.59
N ASP A 138 1.78 14.34 2.27
CA ASP A 138 2.87 14.81 1.42
C ASP A 138 3.28 16.25 1.79
N ILE A 139 2.31 17.17 1.96
CA ILE A 139 2.54 18.52 2.49
C ILE A 139 3.23 18.46 3.85
N LYS A 140 2.74 17.58 4.74
CA LYS A 140 3.30 17.44 6.09
C LYS A 140 4.76 16.98 6.05
N GLY A 141 5.09 16.00 5.20
CA GLY A 141 6.47 15.56 4.98
C GLY A 141 7.35 16.70 4.46
N LYS A 142 6.90 17.41 3.42
CA LYS A 142 7.61 18.56 2.85
C LYS A 142 7.81 19.70 3.86
N TYR A 143 6.80 19.99 4.69
CA TYR A 143 6.87 21.03 5.73
C TYR A 143 7.89 20.69 6.82
N PHE A 144 7.96 19.42 7.24
CA PHE A 144 8.91 18.96 8.25
C PHE A 144 10.26 18.51 7.65
N GLU A 145 10.47 18.71 6.35
CA GLU A 145 11.70 18.33 5.63
C GLU A 145 12.04 16.84 5.85
N ALA A 146 11.01 15.99 5.87
CA ALA A 146 11.12 14.56 6.16
C ALA A 146 10.23 13.72 5.23
N PRO A 147 10.67 12.50 4.84
CA PRO A 147 9.79 11.57 4.14
C PRO A 147 8.64 11.12 5.06
N VAL A 148 7.49 10.78 4.46
CA VAL A 148 6.29 10.41 5.22
C VAL A 148 6.54 9.22 6.15
N TRP A 149 7.29 8.20 5.71
CA TRP A 149 7.63 7.05 6.54
C TRP A 149 8.36 7.43 7.84
N GLN A 150 9.16 8.50 7.83
CA GLN A 150 9.91 8.97 9.01
C GLN A 150 8.97 9.56 10.05
N LEU A 151 7.93 10.25 9.60
CA LEU A 151 6.87 10.80 10.45
C LEU A 151 5.92 9.71 10.98
N LEU A 152 5.83 8.58 10.28
CA LEU A 152 4.98 7.43 10.63
C LEU A 152 5.69 6.35 11.47
N GLY A 153 6.91 6.62 11.95
CA GLY A 153 7.64 5.75 12.89
C GLY A 153 9.05 5.33 12.46
N GLY A 154 9.49 5.70 11.26
CA GLY A 154 10.80 5.32 10.73
C GLY A 154 10.78 4.05 9.87
N LYS A 155 11.91 3.74 9.24
CA LYS A 155 12.08 2.54 8.41
C LYS A 155 12.11 1.28 9.29
N ALA A 156 11.24 0.33 8.98
CA ALA A 156 11.27 -1.04 9.47
C ALA A 156 11.99 -2.00 8.48
N ARG A 157 12.34 -1.49 7.29
CA ARG A 157 13.03 -2.20 6.20
C ARG A 157 13.76 -1.21 5.29
N ASP A 158 14.70 -1.70 4.49
CA ASP A 158 15.52 -0.87 3.60
C ASP A 158 14.93 -0.72 2.19
N ALA A 159 14.15 -1.70 1.73
CA ALA A 159 13.41 -1.68 0.46
C ALA A 159 12.10 -2.47 0.61
N VAL A 160 11.14 -2.23 -0.28
CA VAL A 160 9.85 -2.95 -0.30
C VAL A 160 9.90 -4.02 -1.38
N ARG A 161 9.69 -5.29 -0.99
CA ARG A 161 9.59 -6.41 -1.93
C ARG A 161 8.41 -6.17 -2.87
N ALA A 162 8.60 -6.32 -4.18
CA ALA A 162 7.53 -6.23 -5.17
C ALA A 162 7.05 -7.63 -5.59
N MET A 163 5.75 -7.73 -5.88
CA MET A 163 5.11 -8.89 -6.47
C MET A 163 4.52 -8.48 -7.81
N LEU A 164 5.10 -8.97 -8.89
CA LEU A 164 4.63 -8.63 -10.23
C LEU A 164 3.31 -9.35 -10.54
N VAL A 165 2.30 -8.61 -10.99
CA VAL A 165 1.07 -9.20 -11.51
C VAL A 165 1.31 -9.72 -12.92
N LEU A 166 1.11 -11.02 -13.12
CA LEU A 166 1.26 -11.64 -14.43
C LEU A 166 0.06 -11.30 -15.33
N PRO A 167 0.29 -11.14 -16.65
CA PRO A 167 -0.82 -10.99 -17.59
C PRO A 167 -1.66 -12.26 -17.67
N THR A 168 -2.91 -12.11 -18.08
CA THR A 168 -3.77 -13.20 -18.55
C THR A 168 -3.35 -13.64 -19.96
N GLY A 169 -3.69 -14.86 -20.37
CA GLY A 169 -3.26 -15.42 -21.66
C GLY A 169 -3.28 -16.94 -21.71
N THR A 170 -2.57 -17.53 -22.66
CA THR A 170 -2.34 -18.97 -22.76
C THR A 170 -1.40 -19.49 -21.68
N LEU A 171 -1.34 -20.81 -21.47
CA LEU A 171 -0.40 -21.44 -20.53
C LEU A 171 1.06 -21.04 -20.81
N GLU A 172 1.44 -21.01 -22.09
CA GLU A 172 2.79 -20.63 -22.51
C GLU A 172 3.09 -19.16 -22.24
N GLU A 173 2.15 -18.26 -22.52
CA GLU A 173 2.32 -16.82 -22.25
C GLU A 173 2.48 -16.53 -20.75
N VAL A 174 1.66 -17.15 -19.90
CA VAL A 174 1.75 -16.97 -18.45
C VAL A 174 3.05 -17.55 -17.89
N ALA A 175 3.47 -18.74 -18.36
CA ALA A 175 4.75 -19.35 -17.97
C ALA A 175 5.95 -18.50 -18.40
N ASN A 176 5.94 -17.99 -19.63
CA ASN A 176 6.99 -17.11 -20.15
C ASN A 176 7.05 -15.79 -19.39
N ALA A 177 5.91 -15.19 -19.07
CA ALA A 177 5.85 -13.98 -18.25
C ALA A 177 6.40 -14.22 -16.83
N ALA A 178 6.09 -15.37 -16.23
CA ALA A 178 6.61 -15.74 -14.91
C ALA A 178 8.14 -15.97 -14.94
N ALA A 179 8.65 -16.66 -15.97
CA ALA A 179 10.09 -16.84 -16.17
C ALA A 179 10.82 -15.51 -16.40
N ALA A 180 10.23 -14.59 -17.17
CA ALA A 180 10.76 -13.25 -17.40
C ALA A 180 10.82 -12.45 -16.10
N ALA A 181 9.75 -12.46 -15.29
CA ALA A 181 9.73 -11.80 -13.98
C ALA A 181 10.84 -12.33 -13.06
N LYS A 182 11.05 -13.65 -13.04
CA LYS A 182 12.16 -14.26 -12.29
C LYS A 182 13.53 -13.81 -12.80
N ALA A 183 13.71 -13.74 -14.12
CA ALA A 183 14.95 -13.26 -14.74
C ALA A 183 15.24 -11.79 -14.41
N ASP A 184 14.19 -10.98 -14.26
CA ASP A 184 14.25 -9.58 -13.82
C ASP A 184 14.49 -9.44 -12.29
N GLY A 185 14.61 -10.56 -11.57
CA GLY A 185 14.96 -10.58 -10.15
C GLY A 185 13.77 -10.59 -9.19
N PHE A 186 12.53 -10.64 -9.69
CA PHE A 186 11.38 -10.80 -8.81
C PHE A 186 11.46 -12.11 -8.04
N THR A 187 11.16 -12.02 -6.74
CA THR A 187 11.07 -13.19 -5.86
C THR A 187 9.62 -13.57 -5.56
N ALA A 188 8.64 -12.79 -6.05
CA ALA A 188 7.21 -13.05 -5.93
C ALA A 188 6.46 -12.62 -7.19
N VAL A 189 5.47 -13.40 -7.60
CA VAL A 189 4.52 -13.03 -8.65
C VAL A 189 3.08 -13.34 -8.23
N LYS A 190 2.12 -12.64 -8.83
CA LYS A 190 0.70 -12.93 -8.69
C LYS A 190 0.15 -13.51 -10.00
N CYS A 191 -0.36 -14.73 -9.93
CA CYS A 191 -0.97 -15.41 -11.06
C CYS A 191 -2.49 -15.18 -11.07
N LEU A 192 -2.97 -14.56 -12.14
CA LEU A 192 -4.40 -14.40 -12.40
C LEU A 192 -4.91 -15.67 -13.09
N LEU A 193 -5.55 -16.58 -12.34
CA LEU A 193 -6.02 -17.83 -12.93
C LEU A 193 -7.28 -17.59 -13.77
N TYR A 194 -8.20 -16.75 -13.29
CA TYR A 194 -9.44 -16.44 -14.01
C TYR A 194 -9.19 -15.68 -15.33
N GLN A 195 -9.72 -16.21 -16.44
CA GLN A 195 -9.69 -15.56 -17.76
C GLN A 195 -11.09 -15.06 -18.17
N HIS A 196 -11.15 -14.10 -19.09
CA HIS A 196 -12.40 -13.45 -19.50
C HIS A 196 -13.44 -14.37 -20.16
N ASP A 197 -13.04 -15.55 -20.65
CA ASP A 197 -13.87 -16.52 -21.38
C ASP A 197 -14.25 -17.76 -20.54
N HIS A 198 -14.10 -17.69 -19.22
CA HIS A 198 -14.41 -18.81 -18.32
C HIS A 198 -15.90 -18.97 -17.99
N ALA A 199 -16.73 -17.98 -18.32
CA ALA A 199 -18.18 -18.01 -18.10
C ALA A 199 -18.90 -19.21 -18.75
N PRO A 200 -18.64 -19.59 -20.03
CA PRO A 200 -19.24 -20.76 -20.66
C PRO A 200 -18.63 -22.10 -20.22
N MET A 201 -17.45 -22.11 -19.61
CA MET A 201 -16.77 -23.36 -19.23
C MET A 201 -17.55 -24.12 -18.16
N ARG A 202 -17.59 -25.44 -18.31
CA ARG A 202 -18.14 -26.32 -17.27
C ARG A 202 -17.24 -26.30 -16.05
N HIS A 203 -17.82 -26.54 -14.87
CA HIS A 203 -17.09 -26.53 -13.60
C HIS A 203 -15.77 -27.33 -13.63
N SER A 204 -15.81 -28.60 -14.03
CA SER A 204 -14.62 -29.48 -14.05
C SER A 204 -13.56 -29.02 -15.05
N GLU A 205 -13.97 -28.47 -16.19
CA GLU A 205 -13.08 -27.95 -17.22
C GLU A 205 -12.35 -26.70 -16.71
N ARG A 206 -13.09 -25.80 -16.06
CA ARG A 206 -12.53 -24.57 -15.46
C ARG A 206 -11.55 -24.88 -14.34
N ILE A 207 -11.87 -25.84 -13.46
CA ILE A 207 -10.93 -26.28 -12.40
C ILE A 207 -9.65 -26.85 -13.02
N GLN A 208 -9.76 -27.69 -14.05
CA GLN A 208 -8.58 -28.26 -14.71
C GLN A 208 -7.70 -27.18 -15.36
N ASP A 209 -8.28 -26.21 -16.07
CA ASP A 209 -7.52 -25.10 -16.66
C ASP A 209 -6.76 -24.29 -15.59
N PHE A 210 -7.38 -24.00 -14.45
CA PHE A 210 -6.72 -23.33 -13.32
C PHE A 210 -5.55 -24.14 -12.76
N VAL A 211 -5.70 -25.46 -12.62
CA VAL A 211 -4.64 -26.36 -12.17
C VAL A 211 -3.49 -26.39 -13.16
N ASP A 212 -3.78 -26.44 -14.46
CA ASP A 212 -2.77 -26.49 -15.52
C ASP A 212 -1.98 -25.18 -15.61
N ARG A 213 -2.64 -24.03 -15.43
CA ARG A 213 -1.99 -22.70 -15.32
C ARG A 213 -1.05 -22.62 -14.14
N MET A 214 -1.51 -23.07 -12.98
CA MET A 214 -0.68 -23.08 -11.76
C MET A 214 0.52 -24.01 -11.94
N ALA A 215 0.34 -25.16 -12.59
CA ALA A 215 1.44 -26.07 -12.93
C ALA A 215 2.46 -25.41 -13.86
N ALA A 216 1.99 -24.77 -14.94
CA ALA A 216 2.86 -24.10 -15.92
C ALA A 216 3.71 -22.99 -15.27
N VAL A 217 3.11 -22.18 -14.39
CA VAL A 217 3.85 -21.16 -13.62
C VAL A 217 4.88 -21.81 -12.71
N ARG A 218 4.53 -22.87 -11.98
CA ARG A 218 5.49 -23.56 -11.10
C ARG A 218 6.64 -24.20 -11.86
N ASP A 219 6.39 -24.82 -13.00
CA ASP A 219 7.44 -25.40 -13.82
C ASP A 219 8.42 -24.34 -14.34
N ALA A 220 7.91 -23.15 -14.69
CA ALA A 220 8.72 -22.03 -15.17
C ALA A 220 9.61 -21.40 -14.09
N VAL A 221 9.11 -21.28 -12.85
CA VAL A 221 9.76 -20.48 -11.81
C VAL A 221 10.38 -21.29 -10.68
N GLY A 222 10.03 -22.57 -10.55
CA GLY A 222 10.50 -23.44 -9.47
C GLY A 222 9.90 -23.10 -8.10
N TRP A 223 10.67 -23.42 -7.04
CA TRP A 223 10.24 -23.37 -5.64
C TRP A 223 10.96 -22.29 -4.81
N ASP A 224 11.82 -21.50 -5.46
CA ASP A 224 12.55 -20.36 -4.91
C ASP A 224 11.85 -19.00 -5.17
N MET A 225 10.63 -19.05 -5.73
CA MET A 225 9.80 -17.88 -5.99
C MET A 225 8.39 -18.08 -5.43
N ASP A 226 7.90 -17.07 -4.70
CA ASP A 226 6.53 -17.07 -4.17
C ASP A 226 5.53 -16.82 -5.32
N VAL A 227 4.44 -17.59 -5.35
CA VAL A 227 3.38 -17.39 -6.36
C VAL A 227 2.05 -17.28 -5.62
N GLY A 228 1.50 -16.07 -5.61
CA GLY A 228 0.12 -15.80 -5.17
C GLY A 228 -0.88 -16.14 -6.27
N VAL A 229 -2.10 -16.53 -5.88
CA VAL A 229 -3.18 -16.89 -6.80
C VAL A 229 -4.36 -15.95 -6.59
N GLU A 230 -4.90 -15.43 -7.69
CA GLU A 230 -6.05 -14.52 -7.71
C GLU A 230 -7.16 -15.05 -8.64
N ILE A 231 -8.42 -15.00 -8.16
CA ILE A 231 -9.61 -15.53 -8.86
C ILE A 231 -10.62 -14.43 -9.22
N HIS A 232 -10.38 -13.18 -8.84
CA HIS A 232 -11.19 -12.02 -9.15
C HIS A 232 -12.63 -12.07 -8.65
N ARG A 233 -12.91 -12.87 -7.61
CA ARG A 233 -14.24 -13.11 -7.01
C ARG A 233 -15.18 -13.96 -7.85
N ASN A 234 -14.63 -14.70 -8.81
CA ASN A 234 -15.42 -15.42 -9.81
C ASN A 234 -15.99 -16.78 -9.38
N MET A 235 -15.79 -17.20 -8.14
CA MET A 235 -16.30 -18.46 -7.65
C MET A 235 -17.38 -18.29 -6.59
N ILE A 236 -18.19 -19.33 -6.47
CA ILE A 236 -18.99 -19.57 -5.26
C ILE A 236 -18.16 -20.41 -4.27
N PRO A 237 -18.49 -20.42 -2.96
CA PRO A 237 -17.69 -21.09 -1.94
C PRO A 237 -17.31 -22.54 -2.26
N GLY A 238 -18.27 -23.34 -2.75
CA GLY A 238 -18.00 -24.75 -3.08
C GLY A 238 -16.94 -24.93 -4.18
N GLU A 239 -16.91 -24.06 -5.19
CA GLU A 239 -15.92 -24.14 -6.27
C GLU A 239 -14.54 -23.69 -5.81
N ALA A 240 -14.50 -22.64 -4.99
CA ALA A 240 -13.27 -22.14 -4.39
C ALA A 240 -12.58 -23.22 -3.54
N ILE A 241 -13.35 -23.97 -2.74
CA ILE A 241 -12.83 -25.06 -1.90
C ILE A 241 -12.27 -26.19 -2.77
N VAL A 242 -12.96 -26.57 -3.85
CA VAL A 242 -12.47 -27.61 -4.79
C VAL A 242 -11.15 -27.16 -5.43
N LEU A 243 -11.09 -25.93 -5.94
CA LEU A 243 -9.86 -25.42 -6.54
C LEU A 243 -8.71 -25.40 -5.52
N ALA A 244 -8.96 -24.89 -4.31
CA ALA A 244 -7.97 -24.81 -3.26
C ALA A 244 -7.34 -26.16 -2.93
N GLN A 245 -8.13 -27.24 -2.90
CA GLN A 245 -7.63 -28.60 -2.67
C GLN A 245 -6.75 -29.09 -3.82
N GLU A 246 -7.14 -28.83 -5.07
CA GLU A 246 -6.40 -29.28 -6.25
C GLU A 246 -5.05 -28.56 -6.42
N ILE A 247 -4.97 -27.28 -6.01
CA ILE A 247 -3.75 -26.48 -6.13
C ILE A 247 -2.87 -26.50 -4.87
N GLU A 248 -3.29 -27.11 -3.77
CA GLU A 248 -2.52 -27.18 -2.51
C GLU A 248 -1.10 -27.74 -2.73
N LYS A 249 -0.97 -28.72 -3.63
CA LYS A 249 0.31 -29.34 -4.02
C LYS A 249 1.34 -28.34 -4.58
N PHE A 250 0.90 -27.20 -5.10
CA PHE A 250 1.75 -26.13 -5.65
C PHE A 250 2.17 -25.09 -4.61
N ARG A 251 1.74 -25.24 -3.34
CA ARG A 251 2.02 -24.33 -2.23
C ARG A 251 1.86 -22.85 -2.62
N PRO A 252 0.67 -22.39 -3.04
CA PRO A 252 0.46 -20.98 -3.33
C PRO A 252 0.81 -20.14 -2.10
N TYR A 253 1.43 -18.98 -2.34
CA TYR A 253 1.78 -18.04 -1.28
C TYR A 253 0.51 -17.51 -0.60
N PHE A 254 -0.52 -17.22 -1.39
CA PHE A 254 -1.86 -16.94 -0.91
C PHE A 254 -2.92 -17.30 -1.97
N PHE A 255 -4.16 -17.43 -1.51
CA PHE A 255 -5.37 -17.55 -2.33
C PHE A 255 -6.24 -16.32 -2.10
N GLU A 256 -6.25 -15.42 -3.07
CA GLU A 256 -6.87 -14.10 -3.03
C GLU A 256 -8.26 -14.11 -3.66
N ASP A 257 -9.19 -13.42 -2.98
CA ASP A 257 -10.53 -13.09 -3.47
C ASP A 257 -11.22 -14.22 -4.27
N PRO A 258 -11.33 -15.46 -3.74
CA PRO A 258 -11.95 -16.54 -4.50
C PRO A 258 -13.44 -16.32 -4.73
N VAL A 259 -14.11 -15.66 -3.79
CA VAL A 259 -15.56 -15.43 -3.81
C VAL A 259 -15.85 -13.93 -3.70
N ALA A 260 -17.05 -13.52 -4.13
CA ALA A 260 -17.52 -12.15 -3.96
C ALA A 260 -17.45 -11.67 -2.49
N PRO A 261 -17.01 -10.43 -2.23
CA PRO A 261 -16.82 -9.89 -0.88
C PRO A 261 -18.16 -9.47 -0.21
N ASP A 262 -19.29 -9.97 -0.72
CA ASP A 262 -20.63 -9.61 -0.28
C ASP A 262 -20.97 -10.18 1.11
N SER A 263 -20.27 -11.22 1.54
CA SER A 263 -20.52 -11.92 2.80
C SER A 263 -19.21 -12.43 3.41
N ILE A 264 -18.83 -11.84 4.54
CA ILE A 264 -17.69 -12.30 5.32
C ILE A 264 -17.87 -13.74 5.81
N LEU A 265 -19.11 -14.15 6.08
CA LEU A 265 -19.43 -15.52 6.51
C LEU A 265 -19.16 -16.53 5.39
N SER A 266 -19.48 -16.17 4.15
CA SER A 266 -19.22 -17.02 2.99
C SER A 266 -17.72 -17.12 2.70
N PHE A 267 -16.98 -16.02 2.88
CA PHE A 267 -15.52 -16.05 2.79
C PHE A 267 -14.91 -16.92 3.91
N GLY A 268 -15.39 -16.77 5.14
CA GLY A 268 -14.98 -17.58 6.29
C GLY A 268 -15.19 -19.07 6.07
N GLU A 269 -16.31 -19.47 5.45
CA GLU A 269 -16.57 -20.87 5.08
C GLU A 269 -15.47 -21.44 4.16
N VAL A 270 -15.02 -20.67 3.17
CA VAL A 270 -13.93 -21.08 2.27
C VAL A 270 -12.62 -21.18 3.04
N SER A 271 -12.32 -20.19 3.88
CA SER A 271 -11.10 -20.17 4.68
C SER A 271 -11.00 -21.38 5.61
N GLU A 272 -12.07 -21.72 6.34
CA GLU A 272 -12.11 -22.87 7.27
C GLU A 272 -11.84 -24.23 6.59
N LYS A 273 -12.12 -24.32 5.29
CA LYS A 273 -12.01 -25.55 4.50
C LYS A 273 -10.79 -25.56 3.57
N THR A 274 -9.96 -24.52 3.63
CA THR A 274 -8.78 -24.33 2.78
C THR A 274 -7.52 -24.39 3.64
N ARG A 275 -6.47 -25.02 3.10
CA ARG A 275 -5.16 -25.14 3.76
C ARG A 275 -4.12 -24.16 3.21
N ILE A 276 -4.48 -23.39 2.19
CA ILE A 276 -3.68 -22.34 1.57
C ILE A 276 -3.93 -21.03 2.34
N PRO A 277 -2.89 -20.21 2.61
CA PRO A 277 -3.09 -18.90 3.22
C PRO A 277 -4.09 -18.05 2.43
N MET A 278 -5.09 -17.49 3.11
CA MET A 278 -6.14 -16.68 2.47
C MET A 278 -5.76 -15.20 2.44
N ALA A 279 -6.06 -14.52 1.34
CA ALA A 279 -5.88 -13.07 1.22
C ALA A 279 -7.18 -12.37 0.79
N ALA A 280 -7.46 -11.21 1.38
CA ALA A 280 -8.60 -10.37 0.98
C ALA A 280 -8.40 -8.92 1.45
N GLY A 281 -9.20 -8.01 0.92
CA GLY A 281 -9.28 -6.64 1.42
C GLY A 281 -9.34 -5.54 0.37
N GLU A 282 -9.15 -5.85 -0.91
CA GLU A 282 -8.94 -4.82 -1.95
C GLU A 282 -10.13 -3.87 -2.14
N ARG A 283 -11.35 -4.30 -1.79
CA ARG A 283 -12.58 -3.48 -1.87
C ARG A 283 -13.05 -2.95 -0.53
N ASN A 284 -12.39 -3.31 0.56
CA ASN A 284 -12.72 -2.79 1.87
C ASN A 284 -12.19 -1.37 2.01
N LEU A 285 -13.02 -0.49 2.58
CA LEU A 285 -12.81 0.94 2.55
C LEU A 285 -12.40 1.49 3.91
N THR A 286 -12.67 0.73 4.97
CA THR A 286 -12.59 1.27 6.32
C THR A 286 -12.06 0.27 7.32
N ILE A 287 -11.37 0.77 8.35
CA ILE A 287 -10.92 0.00 9.51
C ILE A 287 -12.01 -0.89 10.13
N TRP A 288 -13.28 -0.50 10.06
CA TRP A 288 -14.36 -1.31 10.62
C TRP A 288 -14.64 -2.55 9.78
N GLU A 289 -14.57 -2.44 8.46
CA GLU A 289 -14.68 -3.58 7.54
C GLU A 289 -13.44 -4.48 7.64
N PHE A 290 -12.25 -3.89 7.67
CA PHE A 290 -11.01 -4.65 7.85
C PHE A 290 -10.98 -5.40 9.18
N ARG A 291 -11.47 -4.82 10.28
CA ARG A 291 -11.60 -5.54 11.56
C ARG A 291 -12.42 -6.81 11.39
N GLU A 292 -13.56 -6.75 10.70
CA GLU A 292 -14.38 -7.94 10.49
C GLU A 292 -13.57 -9.02 9.77
N TYR A 293 -12.88 -8.67 8.68
CA TYR A 293 -12.02 -9.61 7.95
C TYR A 293 -10.90 -10.20 8.82
N VAL A 294 -10.18 -9.34 9.54
CA VAL A 294 -9.07 -9.73 10.42
C VAL A 294 -9.54 -10.68 11.52
N GLU A 295 -10.68 -10.39 12.15
CA GLU A 295 -11.17 -11.15 13.31
C GLU A 295 -11.98 -12.38 12.94
N SER A 296 -12.71 -12.37 11.81
CA SER A 296 -13.78 -13.35 11.52
C SER A 296 -13.64 -14.09 10.20
N ALA A 297 -12.97 -13.53 9.18
CA ALA A 297 -12.89 -14.18 7.86
C ALA A 297 -11.81 -15.28 7.77
N GLY A 298 -10.92 -15.36 8.78
CA GLY A 298 -9.80 -16.30 8.76
C GLY A 298 -8.75 -15.97 7.69
N ILE A 299 -8.52 -14.69 7.39
CA ILE A 299 -7.46 -14.29 6.44
C ILE A 299 -6.08 -14.31 7.10
N HIS A 300 -5.06 -14.49 6.26
CA HIS A 300 -3.65 -14.49 6.65
C HIS A 300 -2.92 -13.27 6.10
N HIS A 301 -3.38 -12.75 4.96
CA HIS A 301 -2.86 -11.52 4.36
C HIS A 301 -3.99 -10.51 4.10
N VAL A 302 -3.81 -9.31 4.63
CA VAL A 302 -4.76 -8.20 4.49
C VAL A 302 -4.29 -7.29 3.35
N ARG A 303 -5.24 -6.88 2.49
CA ARG A 303 -4.96 -6.15 1.25
C ARG A 303 -5.54 -4.73 1.21
N PRO A 304 -5.20 -3.83 2.16
CA PRO A 304 -5.67 -2.46 2.09
C PRO A 304 -5.03 -1.75 0.91
N ASP A 305 -5.84 -1.04 0.12
CA ASP A 305 -5.36 -0.15 -0.93
C ASP A 305 -5.39 1.29 -0.40
N ILE A 306 -4.23 1.93 -0.33
CA ILE A 306 -4.08 3.28 0.25
C ILE A 306 -4.88 4.34 -0.51
N GLY A 307 -5.23 4.09 -1.77
CA GLY A 307 -6.01 4.97 -2.62
C GLY A 307 -7.52 4.83 -2.46
N VAL A 308 -8.04 3.88 -1.67
CA VAL A 308 -9.47 3.76 -1.36
C VAL A 308 -9.77 3.53 0.11
N ALA A 309 -8.84 2.96 0.88
CA ALA A 309 -8.99 2.60 2.29
C ALA A 309 -8.62 3.72 3.27
N GLY A 310 -8.68 4.98 2.83
CA GLY A 310 -8.59 6.17 3.68
C GLY A 310 -7.18 6.75 3.86
N GLY A 311 -6.27 6.51 2.92
CA GLY A 311 -4.92 7.10 2.95
C GLY A 311 -4.04 6.60 4.10
N PHE A 312 -2.95 7.31 4.38
CA PHE A 312 -2.01 6.96 5.47
C PHE A 312 -2.68 6.98 6.84
N THR A 313 -3.54 7.97 7.10
CA THR A 313 -4.20 8.17 8.41
C THR A 313 -5.00 6.94 8.83
N HIS A 314 -5.59 6.24 7.86
CA HIS A 314 -6.45 5.09 8.13
C HIS A 314 -5.73 3.76 7.88
N CYS A 315 -4.97 3.64 6.78
CA CYS A 315 -4.25 2.41 6.45
C CYS A 315 -3.21 2.03 7.50
N LYS A 316 -2.54 3.00 8.15
CA LYS A 316 -1.61 2.69 9.25
C LYS A 316 -2.32 1.98 10.42
N LYS A 317 -3.57 2.36 10.71
CA LYS A 317 -4.39 1.73 11.75
C LYS A 317 -4.88 0.34 11.33
N ILE A 318 -5.25 0.17 10.07
CA ILE A 318 -5.61 -1.13 9.49
C ILE A 318 -4.43 -2.10 9.60
N CYS A 319 -3.23 -1.65 9.23
CA CYS A 319 -2.01 -2.46 9.34
C CYS A 319 -1.74 -2.89 10.80
N ALA A 320 -1.91 -1.98 11.76
CA ALA A 320 -1.71 -2.27 13.17
C ALA A 320 -2.71 -3.31 13.74
N ILE A 321 -3.96 -3.32 13.25
CA ILE A 321 -4.94 -4.35 13.63
C ILE A 321 -4.53 -5.72 13.08
N ALA A 322 -4.12 -5.79 11.81
CA ALA A 322 -3.61 -7.02 11.22
C ALA A 322 -2.35 -7.54 11.96
N GLU A 323 -1.47 -6.62 12.36
CA GLU A 323 -0.25 -6.93 13.12
C GLU A 323 -0.56 -7.65 14.43
N SER A 324 -1.59 -7.21 15.17
CA SER A 324 -1.97 -7.87 16.45
C SER A 324 -2.57 -9.26 16.28
N HIS A 325 -2.89 -9.66 15.04
CA HIS A 325 -3.41 -10.98 14.66
C HIS A 325 -2.37 -11.85 13.93
N HIS A 326 -1.10 -11.43 13.88
CA HIS A 326 -0.03 -12.11 13.13
C HIS A 326 -0.33 -12.27 11.63
N GLN A 327 -1.06 -11.30 11.06
CA GLN A 327 -1.40 -11.28 9.64
C GLN A 327 -0.45 -10.35 8.88
N GLY A 328 -0.11 -10.76 7.66
CA GLY A 328 0.72 -9.99 6.74
C GLY A 328 -0.07 -8.90 6.01
N ILE A 329 0.62 -7.87 5.53
CA ILE A 329 0.06 -6.83 4.66
C ILE A 329 0.62 -7.04 3.25
N ILE A 330 -0.29 -7.26 2.30
CA ILE A 330 0.00 -7.34 0.87
C ILE A 330 -0.93 -6.39 0.10
N PRO A 331 -0.63 -5.08 0.06
CA PRO A 331 -1.59 -4.10 -0.45
C PRO A 331 -2.01 -4.38 -1.88
N HIS A 332 -3.29 -4.17 -2.15
CA HIS A 332 -3.77 -4.09 -3.53
C HIS A 332 -3.25 -2.80 -4.16
N ALA A 333 -2.75 -2.88 -5.39
CA ALA A 333 -2.26 -1.71 -6.10
C ALA A 333 -2.46 -1.76 -7.62
N VAL A 334 -3.37 -2.59 -8.14
CA VAL A 334 -3.57 -2.69 -9.59
C VAL A 334 -5.06 -2.56 -9.97
N PRO A 335 -5.47 -1.57 -10.78
CA PRO A 335 -4.66 -0.54 -11.45
C PRO A 335 -4.51 0.73 -10.60
N SER A 336 -3.50 0.79 -9.74
CA SER A 336 -3.03 2.05 -9.14
C SER A 336 -2.04 2.73 -10.07
N GLY A 337 -1.99 4.05 -10.03
CA GLY A 337 -0.97 4.86 -10.66
C GLY A 337 0.26 5.06 -9.77
N PRO A 338 1.28 5.75 -10.29
CA PRO A 338 2.57 5.90 -9.62
C PRO A 338 2.52 6.72 -8.33
N VAL A 339 1.49 7.56 -8.14
CA VAL A 339 1.31 8.34 -6.89
C VAL A 339 0.84 7.43 -5.77
N ALA A 340 -0.13 6.55 -6.04
CA ALA A 340 -0.54 5.52 -5.08
C ALA A 340 0.60 4.52 -4.82
N THR A 341 1.42 4.15 -5.82
CA THR A 341 2.63 3.33 -5.61
C THR A 341 3.61 4.00 -4.65
N ALA A 342 3.92 5.29 -4.83
CA ALA A 342 4.77 6.04 -3.91
C ALA A 342 4.20 6.05 -2.48
N ALA A 343 2.89 6.24 -2.35
CA ALA A 343 2.22 6.24 -1.05
C ALA A 343 2.27 4.85 -0.37
N HIS A 344 2.04 3.78 -1.13
CA HIS A 344 2.21 2.41 -0.66
C HIS A 344 3.63 2.13 -0.20
N VAL A 345 4.66 2.53 -0.96
CA VAL A 345 6.07 2.32 -0.58
C VAL A 345 6.43 3.06 0.71
N GLN A 346 5.92 4.27 0.92
CA GLN A 346 6.07 5.02 2.18
C GLN A 346 5.40 4.28 3.37
N LEU A 347 4.20 3.73 3.17
CA LEU A 347 3.54 2.92 4.19
C LEU A 347 4.33 1.62 4.46
N GLY A 348 4.71 0.93 3.39
CA GLY A 348 5.51 -0.28 3.38
C GLY A 348 6.90 -0.08 3.98
N ALA A 349 7.45 1.12 3.99
CA ALA A 349 8.70 1.40 4.69
C ALA A 349 8.56 1.30 6.23
N CYS A 350 7.40 1.65 6.80
CA CYS A 350 7.23 1.82 8.25
C CYS A 350 6.28 0.82 8.93
N VAL A 351 5.66 -0.10 8.19
CA VAL A 351 4.76 -1.13 8.72
C VAL A 351 5.51 -2.45 8.91
N PRO A 352 5.66 -3.01 10.12
CA PRO A 352 6.53 -4.17 10.35
C PRO A 352 6.01 -5.46 9.70
N ASN A 353 4.70 -5.69 9.68
CA ASN A 353 4.06 -6.84 9.04
C ASN A 353 3.79 -6.66 7.53
N TYR A 354 4.46 -5.70 6.87
CA TYR A 354 4.38 -5.53 5.42
C TYR A 354 5.27 -6.54 4.69
N GLU A 355 4.67 -7.41 3.89
CA GLU A 355 5.36 -8.55 3.29
C GLU A 355 5.78 -8.28 1.85
N VAL A 356 4.84 -7.83 1.02
CA VAL A 356 5.08 -7.59 -0.41
C VAL A 356 4.09 -6.57 -0.97
N GLN A 357 4.55 -5.76 -1.92
CA GLN A 357 3.73 -4.80 -2.64
C GLN A 357 3.33 -5.39 -4.00
N GLU A 358 2.03 -5.49 -4.27
CA GLU A 358 1.55 -5.76 -5.63
C GLU A 358 2.02 -4.66 -6.59
N HIS A 359 2.51 -5.02 -7.78
CA HIS A 359 3.13 -4.05 -8.68
C HIS A 359 2.98 -4.44 -10.15
N LEU A 360 3.02 -3.42 -11.01
CA LEU A 360 3.18 -3.50 -12.46
C LEU A 360 4.41 -2.67 -12.84
N TYR A 361 5.04 -2.96 -13.98
CA TYR A 361 6.09 -2.10 -14.52
C TYR A 361 5.56 -0.68 -14.80
N GLU A 362 6.24 0.33 -14.27
CA GLU A 362 5.84 1.74 -14.36
C GLU A 362 6.81 2.57 -15.25
N GLU A 363 7.88 1.96 -15.78
CA GLU A 363 8.93 2.64 -16.56
C GLU A 363 8.46 3.15 -17.92
N LYS A 364 7.24 2.80 -18.34
CA LYS A 364 6.66 3.16 -19.63
C LYS A 364 5.36 3.95 -19.46
N PRO A 365 5.00 4.79 -20.45
CA PRO A 365 3.69 5.42 -20.48
C PRO A 365 2.57 4.37 -20.42
N PRO A 366 1.45 4.66 -19.74
CA PRO A 366 1.10 5.98 -19.19
C PRO A 366 1.72 6.31 -17.83
N TYR A 367 2.28 5.33 -17.11
CA TYR A 367 2.77 5.52 -15.73
C TYR A 367 3.92 6.55 -15.64
N SER A 368 4.96 6.37 -16.45
CA SER A 368 6.13 7.26 -16.45
C SER A 368 5.83 8.69 -16.90
N ASP A 369 4.70 8.92 -17.57
CA ASP A 369 4.33 10.25 -18.09
C ASP A 369 3.58 11.10 -17.07
N VAL A 370 2.85 10.50 -16.12
CA VAL A 370 1.97 11.27 -15.22
C VAL A 370 2.70 11.86 -14.00
N VAL A 371 3.94 11.42 -13.75
CA VAL A 371 4.82 11.92 -12.70
C VAL A 371 6.19 12.25 -13.27
N LYS A 372 6.91 13.17 -12.61
CA LYS A 372 8.27 13.54 -13.03
C LYS A 372 9.29 12.43 -12.85
N GLU A 373 9.10 11.62 -11.80
CA GLU A 373 9.93 10.47 -11.48
C GLU A 373 9.05 9.40 -10.82
N ILE A 374 9.21 8.15 -11.24
CA ILE A 374 8.55 6.99 -10.65
C ILE A 374 9.39 6.41 -9.51
N ILE A 375 8.79 5.56 -8.68
CA ILE A 375 9.57 4.78 -7.72
C ILE A 375 10.48 3.81 -8.46
N LYS A 376 11.78 3.86 -8.18
CA LYS A 376 12.74 2.95 -8.79
C LYS A 376 12.48 1.51 -8.34
N LEU A 377 12.26 0.64 -9.31
CA LEU A 377 12.33 -0.81 -9.15
C LEU A 377 13.75 -1.29 -9.42
N ASP A 378 14.31 -2.09 -8.50
CA ASP A 378 15.65 -2.67 -8.63
C ASP A 378 15.58 -4.17 -8.29
N HIS A 379 15.67 -5.03 -9.30
CA HIS A 379 15.64 -6.49 -9.18
C HIS A 379 14.50 -7.02 -8.27
N GLY A 380 13.26 -6.57 -8.50
CA GLY A 380 12.10 -6.97 -7.70
C GLY A 380 11.94 -6.24 -6.35
N TRP A 381 12.72 -5.18 -6.10
CA TRP A 381 12.63 -4.35 -4.89
C TRP A 381 12.35 -2.89 -5.23
N LEU A 382 11.25 -2.35 -4.70
CA LEU A 382 10.92 -0.94 -4.77
C LEU A 382 11.77 -0.16 -3.76
N GLN A 383 12.51 0.82 -4.26
CA GLN A 383 13.37 1.66 -3.44
C GLN A 383 12.54 2.67 -2.65
N ILE A 384 12.83 2.80 -1.35
CA ILE A 384 12.09 3.72 -0.47
C ILE A 384 12.63 5.14 -0.64
N PRO A 385 11.83 6.12 -1.11
CA PRO A 385 12.29 7.49 -1.26
C PRO A 385 12.70 8.12 0.08
N GLU A 386 13.83 8.83 0.09
CA GLU A 386 14.33 9.55 1.28
C GLU A 386 14.07 11.05 1.23
N VAL A 387 13.56 11.56 0.10
CA VAL A 387 13.22 12.97 -0.08
C VAL A 387 11.99 13.35 0.76
N PRO A 388 11.83 14.64 1.14
CA PRO A 388 10.65 15.09 1.88
C PRO A 388 9.33 14.79 1.16
N GLY A 389 8.30 14.39 1.94
CA GLY A 389 6.99 14.03 1.39
C GLY A 389 6.88 12.56 0.97
N ILE A 390 6.05 12.28 -0.03
CA ILE A 390 5.83 10.90 -0.52
C ILE A 390 6.87 10.47 -1.57
N GLY A 391 7.57 11.42 -2.20
CA GLY A 391 8.68 11.16 -3.10
C GLY A 391 8.38 11.22 -4.60
N VAL A 392 7.21 11.74 -4.99
CA VAL A 392 6.85 11.96 -6.41
C VAL A 392 6.19 13.33 -6.60
N GLU A 393 6.25 13.83 -7.83
CA GLU A 393 5.56 15.05 -8.28
C GLU A 393 4.80 14.77 -9.57
N LEU A 394 3.61 15.35 -9.72
CA LEU A 394 2.80 15.21 -10.94
C LEU A 394 3.44 15.96 -12.13
N ASP A 395 3.32 15.39 -13.33
CA ASP A 395 3.60 16.04 -14.60
C ASP A 395 2.28 16.29 -15.36
N GLU A 396 1.83 17.55 -15.38
CA GLU A 396 0.57 17.94 -16.01
C GLU A 396 0.57 17.79 -17.53
N GLU A 397 1.71 18.04 -18.17
CA GLU A 397 1.83 17.92 -19.63
C GLU A 397 1.73 16.45 -20.03
N GLY A 398 2.31 15.55 -19.24
CA GLY A 398 2.18 14.12 -19.44
C GLY A 398 0.78 13.59 -19.10
N ILE A 399 0.17 14.02 -17.99
CA ILE A 399 -1.24 13.73 -17.65
C ILE A 399 -2.18 14.07 -18.81
N ALA A 400 -2.00 15.23 -19.43
CA ALA A 400 -2.85 15.69 -20.53
C ALA A 400 -2.80 14.79 -21.78
N LYS A 401 -1.76 13.95 -21.95
CA LYS A 401 -1.63 12.99 -23.07
C LYS A 401 -2.49 11.74 -22.90
N HIS A 402 -2.95 11.46 -21.68
CA HIS A 402 -3.62 10.21 -21.33
C HIS A 402 -5.03 10.46 -20.77
N PRO A 403 -5.95 11.10 -21.52
CA PRO A 403 -7.28 11.40 -21.02
C PRO A 403 -8.03 10.12 -20.64
N TYR A 404 -8.86 10.18 -19.61
CA TYR A 404 -9.80 9.10 -19.31
C TYR A 404 -10.88 9.01 -20.39
N GLU A 405 -11.09 7.81 -20.89
CA GLU A 405 -12.15 7.49 -21.85
C GLU A 405 -13.09 6.45 -21.23
N TYR A 406 -14.39 6.73 -21.25
CA TYR A 406 -15.38 5.74 -20.85
C TYR A 406 -15.36 4.56 -21.82
N GLY A 407 -14.94 3.39 -21.32
CA GLY A 407 -15.10 2.14 -22.05
C GLY A 407 -16.57 1.69 -22.10
N PRO A 408 -16.95 0.84 -23.07
CA PRO A 408 -18.27 0.22 -23.08
C PRO A 408 -18.47 -0.63 -21.83
N ILE A 409 -19.65 -0.54 -21.20
CA ILE A 409 -20.02 -1.45 -20.11
C ILE A 409 -20.44 -2.78 -20.74
N ALA A 410 -19.65 -3.82 -20.49
CA ALA A 410 -19.95 -5.19 -20.88
C ALA A 410 -19.74 -6.13 -19.71
N HIS A 411 -20.57 -7.17 -19.65
CA HIS A 411 -20.46 -8.23 -18.66
C HIS A 411 -20.57 -9.59 -19.35
N ALA A 412 -19.80 -10.57 -18.89
CA ALA A 412 -19.91 -11.93 -19.38
C ALA A 412 -21.30 -12.49 -19.06
N LEU A 413 -21.90 -13.15 -20.05
CA LEU A 413 -23.16 -13.89 -19.94
C LEU A 413 -22.86 -15.39 -20.13
N ARG A 414 -23.66 -16.23 -19.50
CA ARG A 414 -23.67 -17.67 -19.73
C ARG A 414 -24.49 -18.02 -20.97
N ASP A 415 -24.39 -19.27 -21.42
CA ASP A 415 -25.12 -19.79 -22.60
C ASP A 415 -26.65 -19.64 -22.50
N ASP A 416 -27.19 -19.61 -21.28
CA ASP A 416 -28.62 -19.41 -21.00
C ASP A 416 -29.04 -17.92 -20.90
N GLY A 417 -28.10 -17.00 -21.11
CA GLY A 417 -28.30 -15.55 -21.02
C GLY A 417 -28.22 -14.98 -19.61
N SER A 418 -27.97 -15.80 -18.57
CA SER A 418 -27.77 -15.31 -17.21
C SER A 418 -26.44 -14.57 -17.07
N VAL A 419 -26.38 -13.57 -16.19
CA VAL A 419 -25.16 -12.80 -15.91
C VAL A 419 -24.18 -13.68 -15.13
N ALA A 420 -22.96 -13.82 -15.65
CA ALA A 420 -21.91 -14.58 -14.97
C ALA A 420 -21.40 -13.84 -13.72
N LEU A 421 -20.66 -14.54 -12.86
CA LEU A 421 -19.82 -13.86 -11.87
C LEU A 421 -18.67 -13.13 -12.59
N ARG A 422 -18.12 -12.10 -11.95
CA ARG A 422 -17.08 -11.21 -12.49
C ARG A 422 -15.77 -11.41 -11.77
#